data_AF-A0A661GQ74-F1
#
_entry.id   AF-A0A661GQ74-F1
#
_cell.length_a   1.000
_cell.length_b   1.000
_cell.length_c   1.000
_cell.angle_alpha   90.00
_cell.angle_beta   90.00
_cell.angle_gamma   90.00
#
_symmetry.space_group_name_H-M   'P 1'
#
loop_
_entity.id
_entity.type
_entity.pdbx_description
1 polymer ?
#
loop_
_entity_poly.entity_id
_entity_poly.type
_entity_poly.pdbx_seq_one_letter_code
_entity_poly.pdbx_strand_id
1 'polypeptide(L)'
;MHHEIHLGILAILGICVAGGVVGAWIFQKLKVPQVVGYIVVGVLIGDTGFGLLHPADVAALGSFNNFALGLIGFLVGGELSGSIFKKYGKQFTAILLGEGLAAFLLVGISSTLIVNLVVHDWIVSIAAGVVFGAIASATDPASTIDVLWEYRSAGVLTTAIVAIVALDDALAMTLYGLGTSVATILTQSGGASIGETLMHTGIELVGAVLLGIICGFVLNAMMRYLPQTEKRLGMSIGVLLVCIGLSVAFNMDVILATMAVGIVLINRAPKRSKKLFETVRSFSTPIYIILFVLVGARLSLGDMPA
;
A
#
# COMPACT_ATOMS: atom_id res chain seq x y z
N MET A 1 22.04 14.61 -29.09
CA MET A 1 22.97 13.96 -28.14
C MET A 1 22.51 14.32 -26.73
N HIS A 2 21.55 13.57 -26.19
CA HIS A 2 21.24 13.66 -24.78
C HIS A 2 22.39 12.97 -24.04
N HIS A 3 23.15 13.71 -23.22
CA HIS A 3 24.13 13.11 -22.33
C HIS A 3 23.35 12.27 -21.31
N GLU A 4 23.43 10.95 -21.40
CA GLU A 4 22.92 10.04 -20.38
C GLU A 4 23.78 10.21 -19.12
N ILE A 5 23.32 11.06 -18.19
CA ILE A 5 23.96 11.20 -16.89
C ILE A 5 23.52 10.00 -16.06
N HIS A 6 24.34 8.94 -16.02
CA HIS A 6 24.14 7.84 -15.08
C HIS A 6 24.45 8.29 -13.66
N LEU A 7 23.44 8.85 -12.99
CA LEU A 7 23.50 9.12 -11.57
C LEU A 7 23.56 7.79 -10.82
N GLY A 8 24.52 7.63 -9.91
CA GLY A 8 24.54 6.47 -9.03
C GLY A 8 23.28 6.41 -8.17
N ILE A 9 22.86 5.21 -7.77
CA ILE A 9 21.60 4.99 -7.04
C ILE A 9 21.47 5.83 -5.75
N LEU A 10 22.60 6.13 -5.08
CA LEU A 10 22.62 7.01 -3.91
C LEU A 10 22.27 8.46 -4.24
N ALA A 11 22.73 8.96 -5.39
CA ALA A 11 22.38 10.30 -5.86
C ALA A 11 20.89 10.37 -6.22
N ILE A 12 20.35 9.32 -6.86
CA ILE A 12 18.93 9.19 -7.16
C ILE A 12 18.11 9.24 -5.87
N LEU A 13 18.43 8.41 -4.87
CA LEU A 13 17.73 8.42 -3.58
C LEU A 13 17.82 9.78 -2.87
N GLY A 14 18.98 10.44 -2.93
CA GLY A 14 19.17 11.79 -2.40
C GLY A 14 18.27 12.82 -3.09
N ILE A 15 18.18 12.78 -4.42
CA ILE A 15 17.29 13.64 -5.20
C ILE A 15 15.82 13.34 -4.87
N CYS A 16 15.43 12.07 -4.74
CA CYS A 16 14.08 11.70 -4.37
C CYS A 16 13.69 12.29 -3.01
N VAL A 17 14.54 12.15 -2.00
CA VAL A 17 14.24 12.70 -0.66
C VAL A 17 14.24 14.22 -0.67
N ALA A 18 15.30 14.86 -1.18
CA ALA A 18 15.42 16.32 -1.17
C ALA A 18 14.35 16.98 -2.05
N GLY A 19 14.19 16.49 -3.28
CA GLY A 19 13.17 16.94 -4.21
C GLY A 19 11.77 16.71 -3.67
N GLY A 20 11.49 15.53 -3.13
CA GLY A 20 10.19 15.21 -2.52
C GLY A 20 9.84 16.13 -1.36
N VAL A 21 10.77 16.41 -0.45
CA VAL A 21 10.56 17.38 0.66
C VAL A 21 10.26 18.78 0.13
N VAL A 22 11.01 19.24 -0.87
CA VAL A 22 10.76 20.55 -1.51
C VAL A 22 9.39 20.57 -2.19
N GLY A 23 9.04 19.50 -2.92
CA GLY A 23 7.73 19.34 -3.55
C GLY A 23 6.59 19.39 -2.55
N ALA A 24 6.68 18.61 -1.47
CA ALA A 24 5.71 18.64 -0.37
C ALA A 24 5.57 20.03 0.23
N TRP A 25 6.68 20.73 0.50
CA TRP A 25 6.66 22.08 1.06
C TRP A 25 5.94 23.10 0.13
N ILE A 26 6.17 23.01 -1.18
CA ILE A 26 5.48 23.84 -2.17
C ILE A 26 3.98 23.54 -2.18
N PHE A 27 3.60 22.27 -2.23
CA PHE A 27 2.20 21.84 -2.31
C PHE A 27 1.42 22.13 -1.02
N GLN A 28 2.06 22.01 0.14
CA GLN A 28 1.48 22.42 1.42
C GLN A 28 1.15 23.92 1.44
N LYS A 29 2.00 24.78 0.85
CA LYS A 29 1.67 26.22 0.71
C LYS A 29 0.44 26.46 -0.16
N LEU A 30 0.18 25.57 -1.12
CA LEU A 30 -1.01 25.59 -1.97
C LEU A 30 -2.22 24.91 -1.30
N LYS A 31 -2.09 24.44 -0.04
CA LYS A 31 -3.09 23.67 0.71
C LYS A 31 -3.46 22.34 0.05
N VAL A 32 -2.52 21.75 -0.69
CA VAL A 32 -2.65 20.43 -1.30
C VAL A 32 -1.87 19.41 -0.46
N PRO A 33 -2.34 18.17 -0.30
CA PRO A 33 -1.64 17.15 0.47
C PRO A 33 -0.20 16.91 -0.02
N GLN A 34 0.72 16.70 0.92
CA GLN A 34 2.15 16.51 0.66
C GLN A 34 2.47 15.37 -0.31
N VAL A 35 1.66 14.29 -0.31
CA VAL A 35 1.85 13.11 -1.16
C VAL A 35 1.74 13.45 -2.64
N VAL A 36 0.87 14.41 -2.99
CA VAL A 36 0.77 14.92 -4.37
C VAL A 36 2.10 15.58 -4.79
N GLY A 37 2.73 16.32 -3.88
CA GLY A 37 4.05 16.91 -4.12
C GLY A 37 5.13 15.87 -4.40
N TYR A 38 5.13 14.74 -3.68
CA TYR A 38 6.06 13.63 -3.94
C TYR A 38 5.88 13.03 -5.33
N ILE A 39 4.62 12.75 -5.72
CA ILE A 39 4.29 12.15 -7.02
C ILE A 39 4.67 13.10 -8.16
N VAL A 40 4.34 14.40 -8.04
CA VAL A 40 4.68 15.40 -9.06
C VAL A 40 6.19 15.51 -9.24
N VAL A 41 6.96 15.50 -8.16
CA VAL A 41 8.42 15.46 -8.25
C VAL A 41 8.88 14.20 -8.98
N GLY A 42 8.28 13.05 -8.66
CA GLY A 42 8.51 11.78 -9.36
C GLY A 42 8.30 11.87 -10.87
N VAL A 43 7.18 12.43 -11.31
CA VAL A 43 6.88 12.66 -12.74
C VAL A 43 7.93 13.57 -13.37
N LEU A 44 8.33 14.65 -12.68
CA LEU A 44 9.32 15.59 -13.18
C LEU A 44 10.71 14.97 -13.33
N ILE A 45 11.14 14.10 -12.42
CA ILE A 45 12.48 13.49 -12.49
C ILE A 45 12.52 12.15 -13.23
N GLY A 46 11.35 11.52 -13.41
CA GLY A 46 11.19 10.27 -14.15
C GLY A 46 11.44 10.42 -15.65
N ASP A 47 11.26 9.31 -16.36
CA ASP A 47 11.60 9.17 -17.78
C ASP A 47 10.91 10.23 -18.66
N THR A 48 9.67 10.60 -18.33
CA THR A 48 8.89 11.58 -19.10
C THR A 48 9.18 13.05 -18.79
N GLY A 49 9.90 13.32 -17.71
CA GLY A 49 10.29 14.66 -17.30
C GLY A 49 11.74 14.98 -17.71
N PHE A 50 12.63 15.01 -16.72
CA PHE A 50 14.06 15.28 -16.91
C PHE A 50 14.88 14.02 -17.28
N GLY A 51 14.28 12.82 -17.26
CA GLY A 51 14.98 11.57 -17.60
C GLY A 51 16.12 11.21 -16.62
N LEU A 52 16.00 11.63 -15.35
CA LEU A 52 17.01 11.33 -14.32
C LEU A 52 16.83 9.94 -13.71
N LEU A 53 15.61 9.41 -13.76
CA LEU A 53 15.22 8.10 -13.25
C LEU A 53 14.73 7.24 -14.41
N HIS A 54 15.52 6.25 -14.79
CA HIS A 54 15.15 5.33 -15.88
C HIS A 54 14.31 4.17 -15.35
N PRO A 55 13.49 3.52 -16.19
CA PRO A 55 12.71 2.34 -15.79
C PRO A 55 13.56 1.21 -15.16
N ALA A 56 14.80 1.04 -15.61
CA ALA A 56 15.74 0.07 -15.05
C ALA A 56 16.14 0.38 -13.59
N ASP A 57 16.33 1.66 -13.25
CA ASP A 57 16.66 2.10 -11.88
C ASP A 57 15.48 1.84 -10.94
N VAL A 58 14.27 2.13 -11.43
CA VAL A 58 13.03 1.89 -10.70
C VAL A 58 12.78 0.40 -10.47
N ALA A 59 13.14 -0.46 -11.44
CA ALA A 59 13.07 -1.91 -11.30
C ALA A 59 14.11 -2.43 -10.29
N ALA A 60 15.32 -1.88 -10.30
CA ALA A 60 16.37 -2.23 -9.33
C ALA A 60 15.97 -1.90 -7.88
N LEU A 61 15.08 -0.91 -7.68
CA LEU A 61 14.53 -0.54 -6.38
C LEU A 61 13.29 -1.36 -5.96
N GLY A 62 12.96 -2.45 -6.66
CA GLY A 62 11.81 -3.30 -6.33
C GLY A 62 11.81 -3.83 -4.88
N SER A 63 12.95 -4.27 -4.36
CA SER A 63 13.05 -4.70 -2.95
C SER A 63 12.85 -3.55 -1.97
N PHE A 64 13.29 -2.34 -2.31
CA PHE A 64 13.03 -1.14 -1.51
C PHE A 64 11.54 -0.79 -1.49
N ASN A 65 10.85 -0.92 -2.63
CA ASN A 65 9.40 -0.75 -2.73
C ASN A 65 8.66 -1.70 -1.78
N ASN A 66 9.02 -2.99 -1.79
CA ASN A 66 8.44 -3.97 -0.87
C ASN A 66 8.73 -3.64 0.61
N PHE A 67 9.93 -3.12 0.90
CA PHE A 67 10.25 -2.66 2.24
C PHE A 67 9.38 -1.48 2.69
N ALA A 68 9.20 -0.48 1.83
CA ALA A 68 8.35 0.67 2.10
C ALA A 68 6.89 0.27 2.30
N LEU A 69 6.35 -0.59 1.43
CA LEU A 69 4.98 -1.12 1.54
C LEU A 69 4.80 -1.96 2.82
N GLY A 70 5.79 -2.76 3.20
CA GLY A 70 5.75 -3.52 4.45
C GLY A 70 5.79 -2.63 5.70
N LEU A 71 6.48 -1.49 5.66
CA LEU A 71 6.43 -0.50 6.74
C LEU A 71 5.05 0.17 6.83
N ILE A 72 4.41 0.46 5.70
CA ILE A 72 3.04 0.98 5.65
C ILE A 72 2.09 -0.02 6.29
N GLY A 73 2.08 -1.28 5.82
CA GLY A 73 1.23 -2.34 6.37
C GLY A 73 1.41 -2.50 7.87
N PHE A 74 2.66 -2.53 8.35
CA PHE A 74 2.96 -2.60 9.78
C PHE A 74 2.38 -1.45 10.60
N LEU A 75 2.56 -0.19 10.15
CA LEU A 75 2.02 0.97 10.85
C LEU A 75 0.49 0.98 10.85
N VAL A 76 -0.12 0.65 9.72
CA VAL A 76 -1.59 0.53 9.57
C VAL A 76 -2.14 -0.53 10.54
N GLY A 77 -1.51 -1.70 10.60
CA GLY A 77 -1.87 -2.75 11.55
C GLY A 77 -1.73 -2.32 13.02
N GLY A 78 -0.81 -1.39 13.30
CA GLY A 78 -0.62 -0.79 14.62
C GLY A 78 -1.78 0.10 15.09
N GLU A 79 -2.62 0.58 14.18
CA GLU A 79 -3.82 1.38 14.51
C GLU A 79 -5.04 0.50 14.80
N LEU A 80 -5.01 -0.77 14.39
CA LEU A 80 -6.13 -1.73 14.49
C LEU A 80 -6.21 -2.41 15.88
N SER A 81 -6.55 -1.64 16.92
CA SER A 81 -6.74 -2.20 18.26
C SER A 81 -8.08 -2.94 18.40
N GLY A 82 -8.07 -4.09 19.06
CA GLY A 82 -9.26 -4.92 19.30
C GLY A 82 -10.32 -4.24 20.15
N SER A 83 -9.94 -3.23 20.95
CA SER A 83 -10.90 -2.40 21.68
C SER A 83 -11.80 -1.58 20.74
N ILE A 84 -11.25 -1.15 19.60
CA ILE A 84 -11.99 -0.42 18.56
C ILE A 84 -13.01 -1.36 17.89
N PHE A 85 -12.57 -2.56 17.48
CA PHE A 85 -13.46 -3.58 16.89
C PHE A 85 -14.57 -4.03 17.83
N LYS A 86 -14.27 -4.23 19.12
CA LYS A 86 -15.30 -4.63 20.10
C LYS A 86 -16.40 -3.57 20.24
N LYS A 87 -16.06 -2.29 20.06
CA LYS A 87 -17.00 -1.17 20.22
C LYS A 87 -17.77 -0.85 18.95
N TYR A 88 -17.13 -0.94 17.78
CA TYR A 88 -17.69 -0.44 16.52
C TYR A 88 -17.72 -1.45 15.37
N GLY A 89 -17.30 -2.70 15.58
CA GLY A 89 -17.06 -3.68 14.51
C GLY A 89 -18.22 -3.83 13.52
N LYS A 90 -19.46 -3.97 14.00
CA LYS A 90 -20.63 -4.07 13.09
C LYS A 90 -20.81 -2.85 12.19
N GLN A 91 -20.63 -1.65 12.75
CA GLN A 91 -20.78 -0.40 12.00
C GLN A 91 -19.63 -0.25 10.98
N PHE A 92 -18.40 -0.56 11.38
CA PHE A 92 -17.23 -0.46 10.50
C PHE A 92 -17.30 -1.48 9.37
N THR A 93 -17.66 -2.73 9.65
CA THR A 93 -17.84 -3.74 8.59
C THR A 93 -18.94 -3.35 7.61
N ALA A 94 -20.05 -2.77 8.09
CA ALA A 94 -21.12 -2.32 7.21
C ALA A 94 -20.69 -1.14 6.31
N ILE A 95 -19.92 -0.19 6.85
CA ILE A 95 -19.38 0.92 6.05
C ILE A 95 -18.37 0.37 5.06
N LEU A 96 -17.35 -0.37 5.52
CA LEU A 96 -16.30 -1.01 4.72
C LEU A 96 -16.87 -1.79 3.52
N LEU A 97 -17.80 -2.71 3.78
CA LEU A 97 -18.44 -3.48 2.71
C LEU A 97 -19.32 -2.59 1.83
N GLY A 98 -20.02 -1.63 2.43
CA GLY A 98 -20.91 -0.73 1.71
C GLY A 98 -20.17 0.15 0.71
N GLU A 99 -19.16 0.90 1.16
CA GLU A 99 -18.37 1.77 0.29
C GLU A 99 -17.47 0.98 -0.67
N GLY A 100 -16.76 -0.05 -0.19
CA GLY A 100 -15.84 -0.82 -1.02
C GLY A 100 -16.56 -1.57 -2.14
N LEU A 101 -17.68 -2.23 -1.84
CA LEU A 101 -18.48 -2.91 -2.88
C LEU A 101 -19.23 -1.92 -3.77
N ALA A 102 -19.70 -0.79 -3.24
CA ALA A 102 -20.34 0.23 -4.07
C ALA A 102 -19.34 0.85 -5.05
N ALA A 103 -18.13 1.21 -4.58
CA ALA A 103 -17.05 1.70 -5.44
C ALA A 103 -16.68 0.66 -6.51
N PHE A 104 -16.51 -0.61 -6.10
CA PHE A 104 -16.25 -1.71 -7.02
C PHE A 104 -17.30 -1.82 -8.12
N LEU A 105 -18.59 -1.86 -7.74
CA LEU A 105 -19.69 -2.02 -8.70
C LEU A 105 -19.87 -0.78 -9.58
N LEU A 106 -19.89 0.42 -9.00
CA LEU A 106 -20.12 1.65 -9.75
C LEU A 106 -18.97 1.93 -10.72
N VAL A 107 -17.73 1.85 -10.26
CA VAL A 107 -16.55 2.05 -11.12
C VAL A 107 -16.42 0.90 -12.11
N GLY A 108 -16.68 -0.34 -11.70
CA GLY A 108 -16.59 -1.48 -12.60
C GLY A 108 -17.61 -1.45 -13.73
N ILE A 109 -18.87 -1.13 -13.43
CA ILE A 109 -19.93 -0.98 -14.44
C ILE A 109 -19.63 0.21 -15.35
N SER A 110 -19.32 1.39 -14.79
CA SER A 110 -19.05 2.57 -15.60
C SER A 110 -17.82 2.40 -16.49
N SER A 111 -16.74 1.82 -15.97
CA SER A 111 -15.53 1.52 -16.75
C SER A 111 -15.79 0.48 -17.83
N THR A 112 -16.59 -0.55 -17.54
CA THR A 112 -17.02 -1.53 -18.56
C THR A 112 -17.73 -0.84 -19.71
N LEU A 113 -18.69 0.05 -19.42
CA LEU A 113 -19.43 0.78 -20.44
C LEU A 113 -18.51 1.69 -21.26
N ILE A 114 -17.63 2.44 -20.60
CA ILE A 114 -16.69 3.37 -21.27
C ILE A 114 -15.72 2.60 -22.17
N VAL A 115 -15.11 1.52 -21.68
CA VAL A 115 -14.18 0.70 -22.46
C VAL A 115 -14.90 0.05 -23.64
N ASN A 116 -16.15 -0.38 -23.46
CA ASN A 116 -16.94 -0.98 -24.54
C ASN A 116 -17.19 0.00 -25.68
N LEU A 117 -17.45 1.28 -25.38
CA LEU A 117 -17.63 2.32 -26.39
C LEU A 117 -16.39 2.54 -27.26
N VAL A 118 -15.19 2.23 -26.75
CA VAL A 118 -13.93 2.43 -27.48
C VAL A 118 -13.50 1.13 -28.17
N VAL A 119 -13.44 0.03 -27.42
CA VAL A 119 -12.87 -1.25 -27.86
C VAL A 119 -13.90 -2.10 -28.62
N HIS A 120 -15.20 -1.85 -28.42
CA HIS A 120 -16.31 -2.59 -29.04
C HIS A 120 -16.30 -4.11 -28.77
N ASP A 121 -15.61 -4.54 -27.70
CA ASP A 121 -15.54 -5.92 -27.24
C ASP A 121 -16.05 -6.02 -25.79
N TRP A 122 -17.17 -6.70 -25.59
CA TRP A 122 -17.78 -6.87 -24.27
C TRP A 122 -16.92 -7.70 -23.30
N ILE A 123 -16.20 -8.69 -23.79
CA ILE A 123 -15.39 -9.58 -22.96
C ILE A 123 -14.22 -8.80 -22.37
N VAL A 124 -13.48 -8.09 -23.23
CA VAL A 124 -12.35 -7.25 -22.80
C VAL A 124 -12.82 -6.12 -21.89
N SER A 125 -13.98 -5.53 -22.19
CA SER A 125 -14.53 -4.42 -21.40
C SER A 125 -14.96 -4.87 -19.99
N ILE A 126 -15.59 -6.03 -19.86
CA ILE A 126 -15.97 -6.58 -18.55
C ILE A 126 -14.72 -6.96 -17.76
N ALA A 127 -13.73 -7.58 -18.41
CA ALA A 127 -12.46 -7.92 -17.78
C ALA A 127 -11.75 -6.67 -17.23
N ALA A 128 -11.65 -5.60 -18.03
CA ALA A 128 -11.09 -4.33 -17.60
C ALA A 128 -11.90 -3.68 -16.48
N GLY A 129 -13.23 -3.62 -16.61
CA GLY A 129 -14.11 -3.01 -15.63
C GLY A 129 -14.05 -3.69 -14.26
N VAL A 130 -14.01 -5.02 -14.23
CA VAL A 130 -13.88 -5.79 -12.97
C VAL A 130 -12.55 -5.49 -12.27
N VAL A 131 -11.45 -5.38 -13.02
CA VAL A 131 -10.13 -5.02 -12.45
C VAL A 131 -10.10 -3.56 -11.99
N PHE A 132 -10.62 -2.62 -12.77
CA PHE A 132 -10.67 -1.21 -12.39
C PHE A 132 -11.58 -0.96 -11.19
N GLY A 133 -12.72 -1.67 -11.11
CA GLY A 133 -13.58 -1.65 -9.94
C GLY A 133 -12.84 -2.13 -8.69
N ALA A 134 -12.06 -3.20 -8.80
CA ALA A 134 -11.26 -3.70 -7.68
C ALA A 134 -10.20 -2.70 -7.22
N ILE A 135 -9.47 -2.09 -8.16
CA ILE A 135 -8.49 -1.05 -7.84
C ILE A 135 -9.17 0.17 -7.19
N ALA A 136 -10.33 0.57 -7.68
CA ALA A 136 -11.06 1.73 -7.15
C ALA A 136 -11.67 1.49 -5.76
N SER A 137 -11.81 0.24 -5.32
CA SER A 137 -12.21 -0.08 -3.95
C SER A 137 -11.09 0.09 -2.91
N ALA A 138 -9.84 0.27 -3.36
CA ALA A 138 -8.71 0.52 -2.47
C ALA A 138 -8.66 2.00 -2.05
N THR A 139 -8.58 2.23 -0.74
CA THR A 139 -8.39 3.57 -0.15
C THR A 139 -7.03 3.62 0.56
N ASP A 140 -6.24 4.69 0.36
CA ASP A 140 -4.93 4.82 0.99
C ASP A 140 -5.02 5.34 2.46
N PRO A 141 -4.65 4.53 3.47
CA PRO A 141 -4.62 4.96 4.86
C PRO A 141 -3.49 5.96 5.12
N ALA A 142 -2.36 5.86 4.43
CA ALA A 142 -1.18 6.67 4.76
C ALA A 142 -1.44 8.15 4.49
N SER A 143 -1.89 8.50 3.28
CA SER A 143 -2.21 9.89 2.92
C SER A 143 -3.33 10.47 3.78
N THR A 144 -4.38 9.67 4.04
CA THR A 144 -5.54 10.13 4.82
C THR A 144 -5.17 10.36 6.29
N ILE A 145 -4.41 9.44 6.89
CA ILE A 145 -3.93 9.56 8.27
C ILE A 145 -2.97 10.74 8.41
N ASP A 146 -2.07 10.95 7.44
CA ASP A 146 -1.15 12.09 7.44
C ASP A 146 -1.90 13.41 7.50
N VAL A 147 -2.96 13.59 6.71
CA VAL A 147 -3.81 14.78 6.75
C VAL A 147 -4.53 14.89 8.11
N LEU A 148 -5.14 13.81 8.60
CA LEU A 148 -5.80 13.83 9.91
C LEU A 148 -4.84 14.24 11.03
N TRP A 149 -3.58 13.82 10.95
CA TRP A 149 -2.52 14.18 11.89
C TRP A 149 -2.04 15.62 11.73
N GLU A 150 -1.81 16.06 10.48
CA GLU A 150 -1.44 17.44 10.13
C GLU A 150 -2.44 18.44 10.70
N TYR A 151 -3.73 18.13 10.59
CA TYR A 151 -4.82 18.94 11.13
C TYR A 151 -5.18 18.63 12.59
N ARG A 152 -4.47 17.71 13.26
CA ARG A 152 -4.73 17.25 14.65
C ARG A 152 -6.21 16.89 14.89
N SER A 153 -6.82 16.24 13.91
CA SER A 153 -8.23 15.86 13.93
C SER A 153 -8.48 14.73 14.92
N ALA A 154 -9.57 14.83 15.69
CA ALA A 154 -9.96 13.82 16.67
C ALA A 154 -11.49 13.69 16.75
N GLY A 155 -11.98 12.48 17.05
CA GLY A 155 -13.41 12.22 17.24
C GLY A 155 -13.82 10.83 16.74
N VAL A 156 -15.13 10.57 16.80
CA VAL A 156 -15.71 9.29 16.36
C VAL A 156 -15.51 9.08 14.86
N LEU A 157 -15.65 10.15 14.06
CA LEU A 157 -15.43 10.09 12.61
C LEU A 157 -13.97 9.81 12.26
N THR A 158 -13.01 10.51 12.88
CA THR A 158 -11.57 10.23 12.70
C THR A 158 -11.24 8.79 13.06
N THR A 159 -11.78 8.29 14.18
CA THR A 159 -11.56 6.89 14.62
C THR A 159 -12.16 5.90 13.62
N ALA A 160 -13.34 6.21 13.06
CA ALA A 160 -13.98 5.38 12.04
C ALA A 160 -13.15 5.37 10.75
N ILE A 161 -12.74 6.53 10.24
CA ILE A 161 -11.91 6.64 9.02
C ILE A 161 -10.60 5.85 9.19
N VAL A 162 -9.88 6.05 10.29
CA VAL A 162 -8.62 5.31 10.54
C VAL A 162 -8.85 3.80 10.54
N ALA A 163 -9.93 3.32 11.15
CA ALA A 163 -10.22 1.90 11.24
C ALA A 163 -10.71 1.30 9.91
N ILE A 164 -11.54 2.03 9.17
CA ILE A 164 -12.11 1.56 7.89
C ILE A 164 -11.01 1.54 6.82
N VAL A 165 -10.27 2.64 6.65
CA VAL A 165 -9.23 2.71 5.63
C VAL A 165 -8.08 1.72 5.92
N ALA A 166 -7.85 1.37 7.19
CA ALA A 166 -6.90 0.32 7.55
C ALA A 166 -7.37 -1.11 7.18
N LEU A 167 -8.69 -1.33 7.04
CA LEU A 167 -9.26 -2.61 6.63
C LEU A 167 -9.56 -2.69 5.13
N ASP A 168 -9.68 -1.55 4.46
CA ASP A 168 -9.96 -1.44 3.03
C ASP A 168 -8.95 -2.19 2.18
N ASP A 169 -7.67 -2.16 2.55
CA ASP A 169 -6.62 -2.79 1.75
C ASP A 169 -6.82 -4.31 1.64
N ALA A 170 -7.30 -4.96 2.71
CA ALA A 170 -7.63 -6.38 2.69
C ALA A 170 -8.85 -6.68 1.81
N LEU A 171 -9.88 -5.82 1.85
CA LEU A 171 -11.05 -5.94 1.00
C LEU A 171 -10.69 -5.73 -0.47
N ALA A 172 -9.93 -4.67 -0.78
CA ALA A 172 -9.51 -4.32 -2.12
C ALA A 172 -8.60 -5.38 -2.74
N MET A 173 -7.66 -5.94 -1.97
CA MET A 173 -6.83 -7.06 -2.44
C MET A 173 -7.66 -8.32 -2.70
N THR A 174 -8.66 -8.60 -1.86
CA THR A 174 -9.58 -9.72 -2.10
C THR A 174 -10.35 -9.49 -3.40
N LEU A 175 -10.91 -8.30 -3.60
CA LEU A 175 -11.62 -7.93 -4.83
C LEU A 175 -10.69 -7.93 -6.05
N TYR A 176 -9.43 -7.55 -5.89
CA TYR A 176 -8.44 -7.53 -6.96
C TYR A 176 -8.04 -8.95 -7.38
N GLY A 177 -7.76 -9.84 -6.44
CA GLY A 177 -7.49 -11.25 -6.73
C GLY A 177 -8.68 -11.93 -7.40
N LEU A 178 -9.90 -11.70 -6.90
CA LEU A 178 -11.13 -12.18 -7.54
C LEU A 178 -11.31 -11.57 -8.94
N GLY A 179 -11.10 -10.27 -9.07
CA GLY A 179 -11.34 -9.54 -10.30
C GLY A 179 -10.37 -9.90 -11.41
N THR A 180 -9.09 -10.02 -11.09
CA THR A 180 -8.05 -10.49 -12.02
C THR A 180 -8.26 -11.95 -12.41
N SER A 181 -8.73 -12.80 -11.48
CA SER A 181 -9.13 -14.18 -11.79
C SER A 181 -10.24 -14.21 -12.84
N VAL A 182 -11.31 -13.43 -12.63
CA VAL A 182 -12.44 -13.32 -13.57
C VAL A 182 -11.96 -12.76 -14.91
N ALA A 183 -11.15 -11.70 -14.91
CA ALA A 183 -10.60 -11.09 -16.12
C ALA A 183 -9.75 -12.07 -16.94
N THR A 184 -8.91 -12.87 -16.28
CA THR A 184 -8.06 -13.88 -16.92
C THR A 184 -8.91 -14.97 -17.57
N ILE A 185 -9.95 -15.44 -16.89
CA ILE A 185 -10.86 -16.48 -17.42
C ILE A 185 -11.66 -15.97 -18.63
N LEU A 186 -12.08 -14.71 -18.59
CA LEU A 186 -12.80 -14.10 -19.71
C LEU A 186 -11.89 -13.92 -20.94
N THR A 187 -10.61 -13.60 -20.73
CA THR A 187 -9.69 -13.23 -21.82
C THR A 187 -8.81 -14.37 -22.33
N GLN A 188 -8.57 -15.41 -21.53
CA GLN A 188 -7.80 -16.59 -21.94
C GLN A 188 -8.72 -17.76 -22.30
N SER A 189 -8.52 -18.31 -23.51
CA SER A 189 -9.24 -19.46 -24.06
C SER A 189 -8.82 -20.83 -23.46
N GLY A 190 -8.16 -20.82 -22.31
CA GLY A 190 -7.52 -22.00 -21.70
C GLY A 190 -7.85 -22.18 -20.21
N GLY A 191 -9.07 -22.60 -19.91
CA GLY A 191 -9.37 -23.61 -18.87
C GLY A 191 -8.90 -23.46 -17.42
N ALA A 192 -8.33 -22.33 -16.97
CA ALA A 192 -8.05 -22.14 -15.54
C ALA A 192 -9.38 -22.16 -14.77
N SER A 193 -9.55 -23.14 -13.88
CA SER A 193 -10.81 -23.30 -13.16
C SER A 193 -10.95 -22.15 -12.15
N ILE A 194 -12.12 -21.51 -12.09
CA ILE A 194 -12.43 -20.44 -11.11
C ILE A 194 -12.01 -20.87 -9.69
N GLY A 195 -12.24 -22.14 -9.35
CA GLY A 195 -11.89 -22.71 -8.05
C GLY A 195 -10.40 -22.73 -7.77
N GLU A 196 -9.56 -22.98 -8.78
CA GLU A 196 -8.10 -23.02 -8.62
C GLU A 196 -7.53 -21.63 -8.36
N THR A 197 -7.98 -20.60 -9.10
CA THR A 197 -7.52 -19.23 -8.87
C THR A 197 -8.02 -18.64 -7.56
N LEU A 198 -9.27 -18.97 -7.16
CA LEU A 198 -9.78 -18.62 -5.82
C LEU A 198 -8.98 -19.28 -4.71
N MET A 199 -8.65 -20.56 -4.89
CA MET A 199 -7.86 -21.31 -3.92
C MET A 199 -6.45 -20.73 -3.82
N HIS A 200 -5.82 -20.40 -4.94
CA HIS A 200 -4.50 -19.76 -4.98
C HIS A 200 -4.52 -18.42 -4.23
N THR A 201 -5.44 -17.52 -4.58
CA THR A 201 -5.63 -16.21 -3.91
C THR A 201 -5.90 -16.41 -2.42
N GLY A 202 -6.75 -17.37 -2.05
CA GLY A 202 -7.06 -17.69 -0.66
C GLY A 202 -5.83 -18.17 0.11
N ILE A 203 -4.99 -19.00 -0.49
CA ILE A 203 -3.72 -19.48 0.11
C ILE A 203 -2.74 -18.31 0.30
N GLU A 204 -2.61 -17.41 -0.68
CA GLU A 204 -1.75 -16.23 -0.58
C GLU A 204 -2.19 -15.31 0.57
N LEU A 205 -3.48 -15.00 0.66
CA LEU A 205 -4.03 -14.10 1.69
C LEU A 205 -3.95 -14.73 3.09
N VAL A 206 -4.41 -15.98 3.23
CA VAL A 206 -4.38 -16.68 4.53
C VAL A 206 -2.94 -16.95 4.95
N GLY A 207 -2.07 -17.32 4.01
CA GLY A 207 -0.64 -17.51 4.23
C GLY A 207 0.03 -16.23 4.74
N ALA A 208 -0.24 -15.08 4.11
CA ALA A 208 0.25 -13.78 4.54
C ALA A 208 -0.15 -13.47 6.00
N VAL A 209 -1.43 -13.64 6.34
CA VAL A 209 -1.95 -13.41 7.69
C VAL A 209 -1.29 -14.33 8.71
N LEU A 210 -1.17 -15.63 8.42
CA LEU A 210 -0.53 -16.60 9.32
C LEU A 210 0.94 -16.28 9.55
N LEU A 211 1.69 -15.98 8.49
CA LEU A 211 3.08 -15.56 8.56
C LEU A 211 3.25 -14.30 9.42
N GLY A 212 2.39 -13.30 9.20
CA GLY A 212 2.38 -12.07 9.97
C GLY A 212 2.05 -12.28 11.44
N ILE A 213 1.09 -13.16 11.76
CA ILE A 213 0.77 -13.53 13.14
C ILE A 213 1.98 -14.16 13.83
N ILE A 214 2.65 -15.12 13.17
CA ILE A 214 3.86 -15.77 13.70
C ILE A 214 4.94 -14.74 13.96
N CYS A 215 5.26 -13.89 12.97
CA CYS A 215 6.26 -12.83 13.11
C CYS A 215 5.90 -11.82 14.22
N GLY A 216 4.62 -11.48 14.37
CA GLY A 216 4.13 -10.61 15.44
C GLY A 216 4.31 -11.21 16.84
N PHE A 217 4.09 -12.52 17.00
CA PHE A 217 4.37 -13.20 18.26
C PHE A 217 5.86 -13.27 18.57
N VAL A 218 6.70 -13.55 17.57
CA VAL A 218 8.16 -13.54 17.70
C VAL A 218 8.62 -12.15 18.14
N LEU A 219 8.18 -11.10 17.45
CA LEU A 219 8.57 -9.73 17.78
C LEU A 219 8.11 -9.32 19.19
N ASN A 220 6.87 -9.67 19.56
CA ASN A 220 6.37 -9.43 20.93
C ASN A 220 7.25 -10.11 21.98
N ALA A 221 7.62 -11.38 21.78
CA ALA A 221 8.48 -12.12 22.69
C ALA A 221 9.85 -11.45 22.82
N MET A 222 10.49 -11.07 21.71
CA MET A 222 11.80 -10.42 21.70
C MET A 222 11.77 -9.05 22.37
N MET A 223 10.72 -8.25 22.14
CA MET A 223 10.53 -6.95 22.81
C MET A 223 10.47 -7.05 24.34
N ARG A 224 10.15 -8.23 24.91
CA ARG A 224 10.19 -8.43 26.37
C ARG A 224 11.61 -8.44 26.93
N TYR A 225 12.59 -8.91 26.16
CA TYR A 225 13.98 -9.05 26.59
C TYR A 225 14.83 -7.82 26.26
N LEU A 226 14.31 -6.90 25.44
CA LEU A 226 15.01 -5.70 25.00
C LEU A 226 14.41 -4.46 25.70
N PRO A 227 15.08 -3.86 26.71
CA PRO A 227 14.56 -2.67 27.39
C PRO A 227 14.78 -1.37 26.60
N GLN A 228 15.86 -1.28 25.80
CA GLN A 228 16.27 -0.06 25.09
C GLN A 228 15.45 0.16 23.80
N THR A 229 15.04 1.41 23.56
CA THR A 229 14.20 1.79 22.40
C THR A 229 14.89 1.56 21.06
N GLU A 230 16.17 1.92 20.94
CA GLU A 230 16.95 1.74 19.70
C GLU A 230 17.09 0.26 19.31
N LYS A 231 17.41 -0.60 20.28
CA LYS A 231 17.50 -2.05 20.04
C LYS A 231 16.15 -2.66 19.66
N ARG A 232 15.05 -2.14 20.21
CA ARG A 232 13.70 -2.54 19.78
C ARG A 232 13.43 -2.15 18.34
N LEU A 233 13.77 -0.92 17.94
CA LEU A 233 13.61 -0.47 16.55
C LEU A 233 14.37 -1.39 15.59
N GLY A 234 15.66 -1.62 15.84
CA GLY A 234 16.48 -2.48 14.98
C GLY A 234 15.92 -3.91 14.89
N MET A 235 15.47 -4.47 16.01
CA MET A 235 14.84 -5.80 16.04
C MET A 235 13.52 -5.83 15.26
N SER A 236 12.68 -4.80 15.41
CA SER A 236 11.41 -4.70 14.69
C SER A 236 11.62 -4.61 13.19
N ILE A 237 12.54 -3.75 12.74
CA ILE A 237 12.89 -3.67 11.32
C ILE A 237 13.45 -5.01 10.81
N GLY A 238 14.29 -5.68 11.60
CA GLY A 238 14.80 -7.01 11.25
C GLY A 238 13.70 -8.06 11.07
N VAL A 239 12.76 -8.15 12.01
CA VAL A 239 11.61 -9.08 11.88
C VAL A 239 10.71 -8.70 10.69
N LEU A 240 10.49 -7.40 10.45
CA LEU A 240 9.72 -6.95 9.31
C LEU A 240 10.39 -7.33 7.99
N LEU A 241 11.69 -7.12 7.86
CA LEU A 241 12.45 -7.54 6.67
C LEU A 241 12.37 -9.05 6.43
N VAL A 242 12.44 -9.86 7.49
CA VAL A 242 12.24 -11.32 7.38
C VAL A 242 10.82 -11.64 6.95
N CYS A 243 9.80 -11.01 7.54
CA CYS A 243 8.40 -11.18 7.16
C CYS A 243 8.18 -10.83 5.69
N ILE A 244 8.65 -9.67 5.25
CA ILE A 244 8.56 -9.20 3.86
C ILE A 244 9.28 -10.15 2.91
N GLY A 245 10.51 -10.55 3.24
CA GLY A 245 11.29 -11.47 2.41
C GLY A 245 10.62 -12.83 2.25
N LEU A 246 10.05 -13.38 3.33
CA LEU A 246 9.28 -14.63 3.29
C LEU A 246 7.98 -14.46 2.51
N SER A 247 7.26 -13.35 2.69
CA SER A 247 6.05 -13.06 1.91
C SER A 247 6.35 -13.05 0.42
N VAL A 248 7.38 -12.30 0.00
CA VAL A 248 7.81 -12.26 -1.41
C VAL A 248 8.24 -13.64 -1.91
N ALA A 249 9.01 -14.40 -1.11
CA ALA A 249 9.50 -15.72 -1.51
C ALA A 249 8.36 -16.75 -1.71
N PHE A 250 7.26 -16.63 -0.95
CA PHE A 250 6.09 -17.49 -1.06
C PHE A 250 4.96 -16.89 -1.92
N ASN A 251 5.20 -15.78 -2.63
CA ASN A 251 4.19 -15.02 -3.38
C ASN A 251 2.95 -14.64 -2.54
N MET A 252 3.16 -14.39 -1.25
CA MET A 252 2.13 -13.90 -0.34
C MET A 252 2.10 -12.38 -0.32
N ASP A 253 0.95 -11.82 0.07
CA ASP A 253 0.82 -10.38 0.16
C ASP A 253 1.68 -9.76 1.28
N VAL A 254 2.50 -8.77 0.91
CA VAL A 254 3.45 -8.12 1.82
C VAL A 254 2.76 -7.19 2.82
N ILE A 255 1.76 -6.44 2.36
CA ILE A 255 1.08 -5.44 3.18
C ILE A 255 0.24 -6.15 4.24
N LEU A 256 -0.55 -7.15 3.84
CA LEU A 256 -1.38 -7.96 4.72
C LEU A 256 -0.56 -8.72 5.76
N ALA A 257 0.58 -9.31 5.36
CA ALA A 257 1.47 -10.01 6.29
C ALA A 257 2.04 -9.05 7.35
N THR A 258 2.58 -7.90 6.94
CA THR A 258 3.13 -6.92 7.87
C THR A 258 2.07 -6.22 8.71
N MET A 259 0.86 -6.02 8.17
CA MET A 259 -0.30 -5.55 8.91
C MET A 259 -0.70 -6.51 10.02
N ALA A 260 -0.71 -7.82 9.75
CA ALA A 260 -0.95 -8.83 10.78
C ALA A 260 0.09 -8.76 11.92
N VAL A 261 1.38 -8.48 11.63
CA VAL A 261 2.41 -8.21 12.66
C VAL A 261 2.01 -7.03 13.54
N GLY A 262 1.58 -5.92 12.93
CA GLY A 262 1.11 -4.71 13.61
C GLY A 262 -0.08 -4.98 14.53
N ILE A 263 -1.09 -5.69 14.02
CA ILE A 263 -2.31 -6.10 14.75
C ILE A 263 -1.94 -6.92 15.99
N VAL A 264 -1.05 -7.91 15.86
CA VAL A 264 -0.64 -8.75 16.99
C VAL A 264 0.04 -7.89 18.06
N LEU A 265 0.94 -6.98 17.68
CA LEU A 265 1.66 -6.13 18.62
C LEU A 265 0.77 -5.12 19.35
N ILE A 266 -0.12 -4.42 18.65
CA ILE A 266 -1.00 -3.43 19.29
C ILE A 266 -1.94 -4.10 20.31
N ASN A 267 -2.38 -5.33 20.02
CA ASN A 267 -3.30 -6.07 20.88
C ASN A 267 -2.61 -6.81 22.04
N ARG A 268 -1.41 -7.35 21.84
CA ARG A 268 -0.71 -8.12 22.89
C ARG A 268 0.16 -7.29 23.82
N ALA A 269 0.70 -6.16 23.35
CA ALA A 269 1.61 -5.34 24.13
C ALA A 269 1.36 -3.83 23.98
N PRO A 270 0.11 -3.35 24.21
CA PRO A 270 -0.33 -1.99 23.83
C PRO A 270 0.55 -0.85 24.36
N LYS A 271 1.10 -0.98 25.58
CA LYS A 271 1.99 0.05 26.14
C LYS A 271 3.37 0.10 25.46
N ARG A 272 3.92 -1.06 25.09
CA ARG A 272 5.26 -1.17 24.50
C ARG A 272 5.24 -0.93 23.00
N SER A 273 4.17 -1.35 22.33
CA SER A 273 4.00 -1.22 20.89
C SER A 273 3.76 0.23 20.45
N LYS A 274 3.01 1.04 21.21
CA LYS A 274 2.81 2.48 20.89
C LYS A 274 4.12 3.24 20.65
N LYS A 275 5.06 3.16 21.61
CA LYS A 275 6.37 3.83 21.49
C LYS A 275 7.17 3.30 20.30
N LEU A 276 7.05 2.01 19.99
CA LEU A 276 7.70 1.41 18.83
C LEU A 276 7.10 1.96 17.52
N PHE A 277 5.77 2.00 17.39
CA PHE A 277 5.10 2.53 16.21
C PHE A 277 5.44 4.01 15.95
N GLU A 278 5.53 4.84 17.00
CA GLU A 278 5.99 6.23 16.88
C GLU A 278 7.43 6.31 16.33
N THR A 279 8.32 5.47 16.85
CA THR A 279 9.73 5.44 16.42
C THR A 279 9.86 4.95 14.98
N VAL A 280 9.12 3.88 14.62
CA VAL A 280 9.09 3.34 13.24
C VAL A 280 8.51 4.37 12.29
N ARG A 281 7.43 5.07 12.66
CA ARG A 281 6.83 6.12 11.82
C ARG A 281 7.82 7.23 11.50
N SER A 282 8.57 7.71 12.50
CA SER A 282 9.61 8.72 12.28
C SER A 282 10.75 8.22 11.40
N PHE A 283 11.10 6.93 11.50
CA PHE A 283 12.11 6.30 10.64
C PHE A 283 11.61 6.12 9.19
N SER A 284 10.32 5.83 9.01
CA SER A 284 9.71 5.56 7.70
C SER A 284 9.50 6.80 6.84
N THR A 285 9.46 8.01 7.40
CA THR A 285 9.20 9.25 6.64
C THR A 285 10.05 9.40 5.36
N PRO A 286 11.40 9.33 5.40
CA PRO A 286 12.22 9.41 4.18
C PRO A 286 11.96 8.25 3.21
N ILE A 287 11.62 7.07 3.72
CA ILE A 287 11.33 5.87 2.91
C ILE A 287 10.05 6.09 2.10
N TYR A 288 9.02 6.67 2.70
CA TYR A 288 7.76 6.99 2.03
C TYR A 288 7.92 8.04 0.96
N ILE A 289 8.75 9.07 1.21
CA ILE A 289 9.07 10.08 0.19
C ILE A 289 9.67 9.40 -1.04
N ILE A 290 10.67 8.53 -0.84
CA ILE A 290 11.29 7.79 -1.95
C ILE A 290 10.25 6.93 -2.67
N LEU A 291 9.44 6.17 -1.93
CA LEU A 291 8.37 5.33 -2.49
C LEU A 291 7.45 6.12 -3.42
N PHE A 292 6.85 7.22 -2.94
CA PHE A 292 5.88 7.99 -3.72
C PHE A 292 6.51 8.74 -4.89
N VAL A 293 7.77 9.19 -4.76
CA VAL A 293 8.53 9.74 -5.88
C VAL A 293 8.79 8.67 -6.94
N LEU A 294 9.16 7.44 -6.56
CA LEU A 294 9.34 6.34 -7.50
C LEU A 294 8.02 5.94 -8.18
N VAL A 295 6.89 5.96 -7.46
CA VAL A 295 5.56 5.76 -8.03
C VAL A 295 5.27 6.82 -9.09
N GLY A 296 5.54 8.10 -8.79
CA GLY A 296 5.40 9.18 -9.77
C GLY A 296 6.31 9.01 -10.99
N ALA A 297 7.55 8.54 -10.79
CA ALA A 297 8.49 8.30 -11.89
C ALA A 297 8.07 7.15 -12.81
N ARG A 298 7.23 6.21 -12.34
CA ARG A 298 6.64 5.14 -13.18
C ARG A 298 5.52 5.63 -14.08
N LEU A 299 4.98 6.82 -13.85
CA LEU A 299 3.92 7.38 -14.68
C LEU A 299 4.52 7.82 -16.02
N SER A 300 4.39 6.95 -17.03
CA SER A 300 4.70 7.29 -18.41
C SER A 300 3.56 8.13 -18.99
N LEU A 301 3.69 9.45 -18.91
CA LEU A 301 2.85 10.40 -19.64
C LEU A 301 2.92 10.21 -21.17
N GLY A 302 3.99 9.60 -21.70
CA GLY A 302 4.16 9.34 -23.14
C GLY A 302 3.28 8.20 -23.67
N ASP A 303 2.85 7.28 -22.79
CA ASP A 303 1.94 6.17 -23.14
C ASP A 303 0.46 6.55 -22.94
N MET A 304 0.17 7.76 -22.47
CA MET A 304 -1.20 8.27 -22.40
C MET A 304 -1.66 8.71 -23.79
N PRO A 305 -2.87 8.30 -24.24
CA PRO A 305 -3.40 8.76 -25.52
C PRO A 305 -3.53 10.30 -25.51
N ALA A 306 -3.12 10.90 -26.63
CA ALA A 306 -3.05 12.36 -26.84
C ALA A 306 -4.42 13.06 -26.77
#